data_AF-A0A7C3LNA1-F1
#
_entry.id   AF-A0A7C3LNA1-F1
#
_cell.length_a   1.000
_cell.length_b   1.000
_cell.length_c   1.000
_cell.angle_alpha   90.00
_cell.angle_beta   90.00
_cell.angle_gamma   90.00
#
_symmetry.space_group_name_H-M   'P 1'
#
loop_
_entity.id
_entity.type
_entity.pdbx_description
1 polymer ?
#
loop_
_entity_poly.entity_id
_entity_poly.type
_entity_poly.pdbx_seq_one_letter_code
_entity_poly.pdbx_strand_id
1 'polypeptide(L)'
;MESFFSFLEKRVDDCSSLVCVGLDPHSADLEHPSAASARDFCIDLVKQTSRYAAAFKPNAAFFEVFGAEGWTALKDVIDAIQHE
;
A
#
# COMPACT_ATOMS: atom_id res chain seq x y z
N MET A 1 -1.61 18.49 16.30
CA MET A 1 -1.06 17.51 15.34
C MET A 1 -1.82 16.22 15.58
N GLU A 2 -2.46 15.67 14.56
CA GLU A 2 -3.14 14.38 14.69
C GLU A 2 -2.09 13.27 14.86
N SER A 3 -2.32 12.34 15.78
CA SER A 3 -1.47 11.15 15.92
C SER A 3 -1.93 10.05 14.97
N PHE A 4 -1.07 9.08 14.69
CA PHE A 4 -1.45 7.91 13.88
C PHE A 4 -2.68 7.20 14.45
N PHE A 5 -2.75 7.01 15.77
CA PHE A 5 -3.87 6.30 16.41
C PHE A 5 -5.18 7.08 16.32
N SER A 6 -5.16 8.39 16.54
CA SER A 6 -6.37 9.22 16.39
C SER A 6 -6.86 9.30 14.94
N PHE A 7 -5.94 9.24 13.97
CA PHE A 7 -6.30 9.14 12.54
C PHE A 7 -6.91 7.76 12.22
N LEU A 8 -6.28 6.69 12.72
CA LEU A 8 -6.73 5.32 12.53
C LEU A 8 -8.12 5.09 13.16
N GLU A 9 -8.36 5.57 14.37
CA GLU A 9 -9.67 5.46 15.05
C GLU A 9 -10.79 6.05 14.18
N LYS A 10 -10.58 7.26 13.65
CA LYS A 10 -11.55 7.88 12.72
C LYS A 10 -11.76 7.04 11.47
N ARG A 11 -10.68 6.54 10.86
CA ARG A 11 -10.78 5.72 9.65
C ARG A 11 -11.54 4.42 9.91
N VAL A 12 -11.29 3.76 11.03
CA VAL A 12 -11.98 2.54 11.46
C VAL A 12 -13.49 2.79 11.58
N ASP A 13 -13.88 3.91 12.18
CA ASP A 13 -15.28 4.29 12.28
C ASP A 13 -15.89 4.57 10.89
N ASP A 14 -15.19 5.35 10.05
CA ASP A 14 -15.64 5.74 8.71
C ASP A 14 -15.85 4.53 7.77
N CYS A 15 -14.93 3.55 7.80
CA CYS A 15 -15.02 2.36 6.94
C CYS A 15 -15.67 1.16 7.63
N SER A 16 -16.00 1.26 8.93
CA SER A 16 -16.56 0.19 9.76
C SER A 16 -15.77 -1.11 9.65
N SER A 17 -14.44 -1.02 9.66
CA SER A 17 -13.52 -2.13 9.42
C SER A 17 -12.27 -2.00 10.28
N LEU A 18 -11.67 -3.14 10.61
CA LEU A 18 -10.37 -3.25 11.26
C LEU A 18 -9.31 -3.87 10.34
N VAL A 19 -9.63 -4.06 9.06
CA VAL A 19 -8.75 -4.73 8.11
C VAL A 19 -7.53 -3.86 7.80
N CYS A 20 -6.35 -4.46 7.95
CA CYS A 20 -5.09 -3.92 7.45
C CYS A 20 -4.66 -4.73 6.22
N VAL A 21 -4.63 -4.08 5.06
CA VAL A 21 -4.26 -4.74 3.79
C VAL A 21 -2.74 -4.74 3.65
N GLY A 22 -2.15 -5.93 3.45
CA GLY A 22 -0.73 -6.06 3.13
C GLY A 22 -0.45 -5.67 1.67
N LEU A 23 0.63 -4.93 1.44
CA LEU A 23 1.10 -4.57 0.10
C LEU A 23 2.46 -5.23 -0.11
N ASP A 24 2.41 -6.49 -0.52
CA ASP A 24 3.55 -7.41 -0.58
C ASP A 24 3.65 -8.00 -2.02
N PRO A 25 4.18 -7.24 -3.00
CA PRO A 25 4.18 -7.62 -4.42
C PRO A 25 5.17 -8.77 -4.71
N HIS A 26 4.73 -10.01 -4.47
CA HIS A 26 5.54 -11.19 -4.76
C HIS A 26 5.75 -11.33 -6.27
N SER A 27 6.96 -11.74 -6.68
CA SER A 27 7.30 -11.87 -8.11
C SER A 27 6.38 -12.81 -8.90
N ALA A 28 5.69 -13.75 -8.24
CA ALA A 28 4.73 -14.67 -8.87
C ALA A 28 3.37 -14.00 -9.18
N ASP A 29 3.06 -12.88 -8.53
CA ASP A 29 1.80 -12.14 -8.71
C ASP A 29 1.95 -10.96 -9.70
N LEU A 30 3.18 -10.67 -10.13
CA LEU A 30 3.50 -9.59 -11.06
C LEU A 30 3.49 -10.09 -12.51
N GLU A 31 3.09 -9.23 -13.45
CA GLU A 31 3.22 -9.50 -14.89
C GLU A 31 4.68 -9.74 -15.29
N HIS A 32 5.59 -8.98 -14.68
CA HIS A 32 7.04 -9.18 -14.78
C HIS A 32 7.72 -8.65 -13.49
N PRO A 33 8.85 -9.22 -13.07
CA PRO A 33 9.52 -8.82 -11.83
C PRO A 33 10.24 -7.48 -11.99
N SER A 34 9.51 -6.38 -11.86
CA SER A 34 10.03 -5.01 -11.94
C SER A 34 9.45 -4.10 -10.86
N ALA A 35 10.15 -3.00 -10.55
CA ALA A 35 9.66 -1.96 -9.64
C ALA A 35 8.34 -1.34 -10.14
N ALA A 36 8.21 -1.13 -11.45
CA ALA A 36 7.00 -0.58 -12.05
C ALA A 36 5.80 -1.54 -11.88
N SER A 37 5.99 -2.84 -12.14
CA SER A 37 4.94 -3.84 -11.94
C SER A 37 4.55 -3.96 -10.47
N ALA A 38 5.51 -3.91 -9.55
CA ALA A 38 5.25 -3.91 -8.11
C ALA A 38 4.43 -2.69 -7.66
N ARG A 39 4.77 -1.49 -8.17
CA ARG A 39 4.00 -0.27 -7.95
C ARG A 39 2.57 -0.41 -8.46
N ASP A 40 2.42 -0.80 -9.72
CA ASP A 40 1.11 -0.83 -10.39
C ASP A 40 0.20 -1.88 -9.74
N PHE A 41 0.73 -3.05 -9.37
CA PHE A 41 0.05 -4.08 -8.60
C PHE A 41 -0.47 -3.54 -7.26
N CYS A 42 0.39 -2.87 -6.48
CA CYS A 42 -0.01 -2.34 -5.18
C CYS A 42 -1.00 -1.18 -5.28
N ILE A 43 -0.86 -0.28 -6.27
CA ILE A 43 -1.81 0.82 -6.49
C ILE A 43 -3.18 0.28 -6.88
N ASP A 44 -3.25 -0.73 -7.75
CA ASP A 44 -4.51 -1.38 -8.10
C ASP A 44 -5.17 -2.04 -6.87
N LEU A 45 -4.37 -2.74 -6.05
CA LEU A 45 -4.84 -3.34 -4.80
C LEU A 45 -5.38 -2.28 -3.83
N VAL A 46 -4.70 -1.14 -3.67
CA VAL A 46 -5.19 -0.02 -2.84
C VAL A 46 -6.54 0.48 -3.36
N LYS A 47 -6.67 0.77 -4.66
CA LYS A 47 -7.92 1.27 -5.26
C LYS A 47 -9.09 0.31 -5.06
N GLN A 48 -8.85 -0.99 -5.20
CA GLN A 48 -9.92 -1.98 -5.06
C GLN A 48 -10.33 -2.23 -3.60
N THR A 49 -9.44 -1.95 -2.64
CA THR A 49 -9.64 -2.32 -1.23
C THR A 49 -9.79 -1.16 -0.27
N SER A 50 -9.50 0.08 -0.69
CA SER A 50 -9.53 1.29 0.15
C SER A 50 -10.83 1.44 0.92
N ARG A 51 -11.97 1.21 0.27
CA ARG A 51 -13.31 1.30 0.88
C ARG A 51 -13.54 0.36 2.07
N TYR A 52 -12.73 -0.70 2.20
CA TYR A 52 -12.83 -1.70 3.27
C TYR A 52 -11.63 -1.69 4.22
N ALA A 53 -10.58 -0.95 3.90
CA ALA A 53 -9.32 -0.96 4.64
C ALA A 53 -9.31 0.15 5.69
N ALA A 54 -8.96 -0.23 6.92
CA ALA A 54 -8.60 0.71 7.97
C ALA A 54 -7.16 1.23 7.80
N ALA A 55 -6.28 0.37 7.29
CA ALA A 55 -4.88 0.67 7.07
C ALA A 55 -4.28 -0.16 5.92
N PHE A 56 -3.13 0.30 5.44
CA PHE A 56 -2.29 -0.42 4.50
C PHE A 56 -0.90 -0.64 5.11
N LYS A 57 -0.32 -1.80 4.86
CA LYS A 57 0.99 -2.20 5.39
C LYS A 57 1.90 -2.66 4.24
N PRO A 58 2.58 -1.74 3.54
CA PRO A 58 3.62 -2.13 2.59
C PRO A 58 4.80 -2.76 3.31
N ASN A 59 5.26 -3.90 2.81
CA ASN A 59 6.49 -4.52 3.27
C ASN A 59 7.64 -4.11 2.34
N ALA A 60 8.56 -3.29 2.86
CA ALA A 60 9.63 -2.67 2.10
C ALA A 60 10.54 -3.68 1.38
N ALA A 61 10.72 -4.88 1.94
CA ALA A 61 11.58 -5.91 1.35
C ALA A 61 11.19 -6.27 -0.10
N PHE A 62 9.90 -6.30 -0.42
CA PHE A 62 9.42 -6.59 -1.78
C PHE A 62 9.68 -5.48 -2.79
N PHE A 63 10.00 -4.28 -2.31
CA PHE A 63 10.39 -3.15 -3.14
C PHE A 63 11.92 -3.04 -3.20
N GLU A 64 12.61 -3.21 -2.08
CA GLU A 64 14.07 -3.13 -1.95
C GLU A 64 14.84 -4.02 -2.94
N VAL A 65 14.28 -5.19 -3.29
CA VAL A 65 14.89 -6.10 -4.28
C VAL A 65 15.09 -5.47 -5.66
N PHE A 66 14.35 -4.41 -5.99
CA PHE A 66 14.49 -3.67 -7.25
C PHE A 66 15.44 -2.46 -7.13
N GLY A 67 16.16 -2.31 -6.02
CA GLY A 67 17.12 -1.22 -5.81
C GLY A 67 16.47 0.15 -5.72
N ALA A 68 17.12 1.17 -6.30
CA ALA A 68 16.66 2.57 -6.21
C ALA A 68 15.26 2.78 -6.79
N GLU A 69 14.94 2.10 -7.90
CA GLU A 69 13.61 2.16 -8.52
C GLU A 69 12.54 1.55 -7.62
N GLY A 70 12.89 0.52 -6.85
CA GLY A 70 12.02 -0.06 -5.84
C GLY A 70 11.63 0.92 -4.74
N TRP A 71 12.58 1.71 -4.26
CA TRP A 71 12.29 2.78 -3.29
C TRP A 71 11.40 3.86 -3.87
N THR A 72 11.60 4.24 -5.14
CA THR A 72 10.70 5.16 -5.83
C THR A 72 9.28 4.57 -5.95
N ALA A 73 9.16 3.30 -6.33
CA ALA A 73 7.89 2.58 -6.40
C ALA A 73 7.17 2.52 -5.03
N LEU A 74 7.90 2.24 -3.95
CA LEU A 74 7.32 2.23 -2.60
C LEU A 74 6.79 3.62 -2.21
N LYS A 75 7.53 4.68 -2.55
CA LYS A 75 7.08 6.06 -2.32
C LYS A 75 5.79 6.34 -3.10
N ASP A 76 5.74 6.00 -4.39
CA ASP A 76 4.56 6.19 -5.23
C ASP A 76 3.33 5.45 -4.65
N VAL A 77 3.51 4.24 -4.12
CA VAL A 77 2.44 3.47 -3.45
C VAL A 77 1.95 4.16 -2.17
N ILE A 78 2.87 4.68 -1.34
CA ILE A 78 2.52 5.42 -0.12
C ILE A 78 1.77 6.71 -0.46
N ASP A 79 2.20 7.43 -1.49
CA ASP A 79 1.53 8.65 -1.96
C ASP A 79 0.12 8.32 -2.49
N ALA A 80 -0.06 7.21 -3.20
CA ALA A 80 -1.37 6.77 -3.68
C ALA A 80 -2.38 6.48 -2.55
N ILE A 81 -1.94 5.93 -1.41
CA ILE A 81 -2.80 5.70 -0.23
C ILE A 81 -3.37 7.02 0.31
N GLN A 82 -2.66 8.14 0.20
CA GLN A 82 -3.14 9.43 0.70
C GLN A 82 -4.24 10.05 -0.16
N HIS A 83 -4.43 9.54 -1.38
CA HIS A 83 -5.38 10.06 -2.35
C HIS A 83 -6.70 9.26 -2.42
N GLU A 84 -6.80 8.17 -1.66
CA GLU A 84 -7.97 7.26 -1.59
C GLU A 84 -8.59 7.25 -0.20
#